data_AF-A0A0N0JSD4-F1
#
_entry.id   AF-A0A0N0JSD4-F1
#
_cell.length_a   1.000
_cell.length_b   1.000
_cell.length_c   1.000
_cell.angle_alpha   90.00
_cell.angle_beta   90.00
_cell.angle_gamma   90.00
#
_symmetry.space_group_name_H-M   'P 1'
#
loop_
_entity.id
_entity.type
_entity.pdbx_description
1 polymer ?
#
loop_
_entity_poly.entity_id
_entity_poly.type
_entity_poly.pdbx_seq_one_letter_code
_entity_poly.pdbx_strand_id
1 'polypeptide(L)'
;MRGMWAVAAMLAGFAAQAQAPDTQEPRQPRRASTAPAVQPDPGAPNVPFIDSHVHLNDEAMQLDLMQRFGATRAVIFWGRASDNQTIAEAARRHPGLFIPFASISPERSLFRAAWNSDDPALLARLDALLATGVYKGIGEISAVHFPSPGLNETDYDPLGPMMRGILELARKHRLPVLVHIETTRMRELSVLLDAFPNVQVIWAHGGYTPLFLARRMLERHPNLTYELSARTWPIHPRAPDYTILRDGKRVWPEWLALIEAKPDRFIVGTDASHRSPASEAMKFESVQNLLRQLSPPTRDRVAQGNLTRLIEPQR
;
A
#
# COMPACT_ATOMS: atom_id res chain seq x y z
N MET A 1 -47.86 59.22 8.56
CA MET A 1 -47.13 58.86 9.80
C MET A 1 -48.12 58.76 10.95
N ARG A 2 -48.66 57.56 11.15
CA ARG A 2 -49.63 57.10 12.18
C ARG A 2 -49.45 55.57 12.19
N GLY A 3 -49.33 54.83 13.29
CA GLY A 3 -50.07 54.89 14.55
C GLY A 3 -50.98 53.65 14.61
N MET A 4 -50.65 52.71 15.52
CA MET A 4 -51.48 51.67 16.17
C MET A 4 -52.52 50.88 15.36
N TRP A 5 -52.45 49.54 15.46
CA TRP A 5 -53.63 48.70 15.73
C TRP A 5 -53.28 47.64 16.78
N ALA A 6 -54.08 47.62 17.84
CA ALA A 6 -54.13 46.61 18.88
C ALA A 6 -55.54 46.05 18.90
N VAL A 7 -55.67 44.73 18.97
CA VAL A 7 -56.83 43.95 19.45
C VAL A 7 -56.27 42.53 19.68
N ALA A 8 -56.60 41.69 20.67
CA ALA A 8 -57.17 41.74 22.02
C ALA A 8 -57.14 40.27 22.48
N ALA A 9 -57.07 40.02 23.79
CA ALA A 9 -56.87 38.70 24.37
C ALA A 9 -58.13 37.81 24.35
N MET A 10 -57.93 36.48 24.39
CA MET A 10 -58.74 35.61 25.25
C MET A 10 -57.92 34.44 25.78
N LEU A 11 -57.86 34.38 27.11
CA LEU A 11 -57.32 33.30 27.93
C LEU A 11 -58.31 32.13 27.96
N ALA A 12 -57.80 30.91 27.79
CA ALA A 12 -58.42 29.71 28.35
C ALA A 12 -57.30 28.86 28.95
N GLY A 13 -57.25 28.83 30.28
CA GLY A 13 -56.40 27.90 31.01
C GLY A 13 -57.02 26.51 31.03
N PHE A 14 -56.19 25.48 30.93
CA PHE A 14 -56.50 24.17 31.47
C PHE A 14 -55.25 23.58 32.12
N ALA A 15 -55.49 22.99 33.29
CA ALA A 15 -54.52 22.53 34.26
C ALA A 15 -53.64 21.38 33.75
N ALA A 16 -52.46 21.30 34.36
CA ALA A 16 -51.46 20.27 34.17
C ALA A 16 -52.01 18.85 34.42
N GLN A 17 -51.71 17.94 33.49
CA GLN A 17 -51.60 16.52 33.77
C GLN A 17 -50.14 16.11 33.59
N ALA A 18 -49.49 15.77 34.69
CA ALA A 18 -48.17 15.16 34.69
C ALA A 18 -48.29 13.74 34.08
N GLN A 19 -47.73 13.54 32.89
CA GLN A 19 -47.50 12.21 32.34
C GLN A 19 -46.22 11.64 32.97
N ALA A 20 -46.32 10.42 33.49
CA ALA A 20 -45.21 9.67 34.05
C ALA A 20 -44.13 9.42 32.98
N PRO A 21 -42.84 9.39 33.36
CA PRO A 21 -41.77 9.09 32.41
C PRO A 21 -41.88 7.65 31.92
N ASP A 22 -41.98 7.50 30.59
CA ASP A 22 -41.93 6.22 29.89
C ASP A 22 -40.52 5.62 30.05
N THR A 23 -40.38 4.65 30.94
CA THR A 23 -39.15 3.87 31.13
C THR A 23 -38.99 2.90 29.96
N GLN A 24 -38.51 3.39 28.83
CA GLN A 24 -37.97 2.52 27.78
C GLN A 24 -36.52 2.16 28.13
N GLU A 25 -36.32 0.92 28.58
CA GLU A 25 -34.98 0.34 28.71
C GLU A 25 -34.23 0.45 27.36
N PRO A 26 -32.96 0.87 27.35
CA PRO A 26 -32.17 0.90 26.13
C PRO A 26 -31.96 -0.54 25.63
N ARG A 27 -32.49 -0.84 24.43
CA ARG A 27 -32.19 -2.08 23.71
C ARG A 27 -30.67 -2.21 23.55
N GLN A 28 -30.08 -3.18 24.24
CA GLN A 28 -28.67 -3.51 24.07
C GLN A 28 -28.40 -3.87 22.61
N PRO A 29 -27.32 -3.33 22.00
CA PRO A 29 -26.93 -3.76 20.66
C PRO A 29 -26.54 -5.25 20.73
N ARG A 30 -27.13 -6.06 19.83
CA ARG A 30 -26.73 -7.46 19.66
C ARG A 30 -25.23 -7.51 19.41
N ARG A 31 -24.49 -8.15 20.32
CA ARG A 31 -23.06 -8.45 20.14
C ARG A 31 -22.89 -9.17 18.80
N ALA A 32 -22.22 -8.53 17.85
CA ALA A 32 -21.65 -9.24 16.71
C ALA A 32 -20.71 -10.30 17.28
N SER A 33 -20.86 -11.55 16.85
CA SER A 33 -19.95 -12.64 17.20
C SER A 33 -18.57 -12.27 16.68
N THR A 34 -17.70 -11.81 17.57
CA THR A 34 -16.28 -11.62 17.28
C THR A 34 -15.66 -13.00 17.21
N ALA A 35 -15.25 -13.44 16.01
CA ALA A 35 -14.37 -14.59 15.87
C ALA A 35 -13.17 -14.41 16.82
N PRO A 36 -12.72 -15.48 17.52
CA PRO A 36 -11.63 -15.35 18.48
C PRO A 36 -10.38 -14.84 17.78
N ALA A 37 -9.81 -13.74 18.29
CA ALA A 37 -8.57 -13.18 17.81
C ALA A 37 -7.43 -14.19 18.05
N VAL A 38 -6.88 -14.76 16.98
CA VAL A 38 -5.70 -15.62 17.04
C VAL A 38 -4.52 -14.76 17.49
N GLN A 39 -3.98 -15.05 18.68
CA GLN A 39 -2.73 -14.44 19.12
C GLN A 39 -1.55 -15.10 18.39
N PRO A 40 -0.58 -14.34 17.86
CA PRO A 40 0.59 -14.92 17.23
C PRO A 40 1.45 -15.65 18.27
N ASP A 41 1.68 -16.95 18.06
CA ASP A 41 2.61 -17.78 18.84
C ASP A 41 4.06 -17.47 18.41
N PRO A 42 4.93 -16.96 19.31
CA PRO A 42 6.34 -16.66 19.01
C PRO A 42 7.17 -17.88 18.60
N GLY A 43 6.73 -19.10 18.92
CA GLY A 43 7.39 -20.37 18.55
C GLY A 43 6.91 -20.98 17.24
N ALA A 44 5.88 -20.40 16.60
CA ALA A 44 5.35 -20.92 15.35
C ALA A 44 6.35 -20.73 14.19
N PRO A 45 6.53 -21.74 13.31
CA PRO A 45 7.35 -21.61 12.12
C PRO A 45 6.98 -20.36 11.31
N ASN A 46 7.98 -19.73 10.69
CA ASN A 46 7.73 -18.60 9.81
C ASN A 46 6.81 -19.02 8.66
N VAL A 47 5.85 -18.15 8.33
CA VAL A 47 5.02 -18.28 7.14
C VAL A 47 5.88 -17.91 5.93
N PRO A 48 6.08 -18.80 4.95
CA PRO A 48 6.82 -18.46 3.73
C PRO A 48 6.10 -17.35 2.94
N PHE A 49 6.84 -16.33 2.52
CA PHE A 49 6.29 -15.20 1.76
C PHE A 49 7.26 -14.67 0.70
N ILE A 50 6.76 -13.92 -0.27
CA ILE A 50 7.58 -13.15 -1.20
C ILE A 50 7.56 -11.70 -0.73
N ASP A 51 8.74 -11.12 -0.46
CA ASP A 51 8.86 -9.71 -0.10
C ASP A 51 8.66 -8.84 -1.34
N SER A 52 7.51 -8.19 -1.46
CA SER A 52 7.16 -7.41 -2.65
C SER A 52 7.81 -6.03 -2.75
N HIS A 53 8.61 -5.60 -1.75
CA HIS A 53 9.03 -4.21 -1.65
C HIS A 53 10.42 -4.05 -0.99
N VAL A 54 11.49 -4.03 -1.81
CA VAL A 54 12.88 -3.88 -1.33
C VAL A 54 13.66 -2.85 -2.15
N HIS A 55 14.10 -1.77 -1.51
CA HIS A 55 15.17 -0.91 -2.02
C HIS A 55 16.52 -1.53 -1.67
N LEU A 56 17.10 -2.28 -2.61
CA LEU A 56 18.31 -3.07 -2.34
C LEU A 56 19.53 -2.15 -2.21
N ASN A 57 20.12 -2.11 -1.01
CA ASN A 57 21.32 -1.34 -0.69
C ASN A 57 22.40 -2.22 -0.05
N ASP A 58 22.00 -3.30 0.61
CA ASP A 58 22.89 -4.31 1.20
C ASP A 58 22.31 -5.69 0.91
N GLU A 59 22.94 -6.40 -0.01
CA GLU A 59 22.45 -7.69 -0.46
C GLU A 59 22.66 -8.80 0.58
N ALA A 60 23.81 -8.80 1.27
CA ALA A 60 24.10 -9.80 2.29
C ALA A 60 23.11 -9.69 3.45
N MET A 61 22.78 -8.46 3.85
CA MET A 61 21.74 -8.20 4.85
C MET A 61 20.37 -8.69 4.38
N GLN A 62 19.98 -8.40 3.13
CA GLN A 62 18.69 -8.87 2.61
C GLN A 62 18.60 -10.40 2.64
N LEU A 63 19.64 -11.11 2.21
CA LEU A 63 19.67 -12.58 2.20
C LEU A 63 19.60 -13.17 3.62
N ASP A 64 20.31 -12.60 4.60
CA ASP A 64 20.22 -13.00 6.02
C ASP A 64 18.79 -12.85 6.55
N LEU A 65 18.16 -11.69 6.31
CA LEU A 65 16.80 -11.42 6.78
C LEU A 65 15.78 -12.35 6.11
N MET A 66 15.92 -12.59 4.80
CA MET A 66 15.08 -13.51 4.06
C MET A 66 15.13 -14.92 4.68
N GLN A 67 16.34 -15.43 4.94
CA GLN A 67 16.54 -16.73 5.58
C GLN A 67 15.92 -16.79 6.99
N ARG A 68 16.17 -15.77 7.82
CA ARG A 68 15.73 -15.75 9.22
C ARG A 68 14.21 -15.61 9.38
N PHE A 69 13.55 -14.94 8.46
CA PHE A 69 12.14 -14.59 8.56
C PHE A 69 11.25 -15.28 7.51
N GLY A 70 11.80 -16.14 6.67
CA GLY A 70 11.04 -16.98 5.74
C GLY A 70 10.61 -16.28 4.46
N ALA A 71 11.27 -15.21 4.04
CA ALA A 71 11.04 -14.67 2.70
C ALA A 71 11.72 -15.57 1.66
N THR A 72 10.95 -16.13 0.73
CA THR A 72 11.43 -17.09 -0.26
C THR A 72 11.98 -16.40 -1.51
N ARG A 73 11.45 -15.22 -1.83
CA ARG A 73 11.87 -14.35 -2.94
C ARG A 73 11.67 -12.89 -2.53
N ALA A 74 12.28 -11.95 -3.26
CA ALA A 74 12.06 -10.53 -3.07
C ALA A 74 12.00 -9.76 -4.40
N VAL A 75 11.04 -8.87 -4.54
CA VAL A 75 11.05 -7.81 -5.55
C VAL A 75 12.04 -6.75 -5.12
N ILE A 76 13.07 -6.54 -5.93
CA ILE A 76 14.14 -5.59 -5.67
C ILE A 76 14.11 -4.46 -6.70
N PHE A 77 14.36 -3.24 -6.24
CA PHE A 77 14.48 -2.07 -7.10
C PHE A 77 15.56 -1.13 -6.60
N TRP A 78 15.83 -0.13 -7.44
CA TRP A 78 16.80 0.93 -7.21
C TRP A 78 16.69 1.46 -5.77
N GLY A 79 17.78 1.33 -5.01
CA GLY A 79 17.97 1.90 -3.68
C GLY A 79 18.95 3.08 -3.66
N ARG A 80 19.24 3.62 -2.48
CA ARG A 80 20.20 4.72 -2.32
C ARG A 80 21.61 4.39 -2.84
N ALA A 81 22.05 3.14 -2.68
CA ALA A 81 23.41 2.67 -2.98
C ALA A 81 23.45 1.72 -4.20
N SER A 82 22.39 1.70 -5.01
CA SER A 82 22.28 0.88 -6.21
C SER A 82 21.69 1.69 -7.36
N ASP A 83 21.53 1.03 -8.50
CA ASP A 83 20.92 1.51 -9.72
C ASP A 83 20.26 0.34 -10.48
N ASN A 84 19.61 0.62 -11.62
CA ASN A 84 18.98 -0.44 -12.41
C ASN A 84 19.99 -1.56 -12.80
N GLN A 85 21.22 -1.19 -13.17
CA GLN A 85 22.22 -2.17 -13.60
C GLN A 85 22.63 -3.11 -12.45
N THR A 86 22.99 -2.56 -11.30
CA THR A 86 23.38 -3.32 -10.11
C THR A 86 22.23 -4.18 -9.58
N ILE A 87 20.98 -3.73 -9.71
CA ILE A 87 19.77 -4.53 -9.43
C ILE A 87 19.68 -5.74 -10.36
N ALA A 88 19.90 -5.54 -11.66
CA ALA A 88 19.95 -6.64 -12.63
C ALA A 88 21.11 -7.61 -12.37
N GLU A 89 22.25 -7.12 -11.88
CA GLU A 89 23.41 -7.94 -11.49
C GLU A 89 23.13 -8.76 -10.23
N ALA A 90 22.51 -8.17 -9.21
CA ALA A 90 22.06 -8.88 -8.01
C ALA A 90 21.10 -10.03 -8.37
N ALA A 91 20.11 -9.78 -9.24
CA ALA A 91 19.20 -10.81 -9.72
C ALA A 91 19.91 -11.94 -10.50
N ARG A 92 20.99 -11.63 -11.23
CA ARG A 92 21.81 -12.64 -11.92
C ARG A 92 22.65 -13.48 -10.96
N ARG A 93 23.15 -12.89 -9.87
CA ARG A 93 23.92 -13.61 -8.84
C ARG A 93 23.02 -14.50 -7.97
N HIS A 94 21.74 -14.13 -7.82
CA HIS A 94 20.75 -14.84 -7.00
C HIS A 94 19.49 -15.22 -7.81
N PRO A 95 19.64 -16.06 -8.86
CA PRO A 95 18.53 -16.42 -9.72
C PRO A 95 17.43 -17.11 -8.91
N GLY A 96 16.18 -16.71 -9.15
CA GLY A 96 15.01 -17.24 -8.44
C GLY A 96 14.70 -16.52 -7.12
N LEU A 97 15.70 -15.97 -6.42
CA LEU A 97 15.50 -15.23 -5.17
C LEU A 97 15.11 -13.78 -5.42
N PHE A 98 15.82 -13.08 -6.30
CA PHE A 98 15.56 -11.67 -6.59
C PHE A 98 14.81 -11.46 -7.90
N ILE A 99 13.78 -10.61 -7.84
CA ILE A 99 12.90 -10.24 -8.94
C ILE A 99 13.13 -8.76 -9.24
N PRO A 100 13.93 -8.41 -10.26
CA PRO A 100 14.31 -7.02 -10.50
C PRO A 100 13.17 -6.22 -11.13
N PHE A 101 12.84 -5.07 -10.55
CA PHE A 101 11.97 -4.06 -11.15
C PHE A 101 12.82 -2.87 -11.62
N ALA A 102 12.54 -2.36 -12.82
CA ALA A 102 13.23 -1.18 -13.35
C ALA A 102 12.59 0.09 -12.79
N SER A 103 13.39 1.05 -12.34
CA SER A 103 12.89 2.34 -11.84
C SER A 103 13.46 3.51 -12.63
N ILE A 104 12.60 4.51 -12.87
CA ILE A 104 12.97 5.86 -13.30
C ILE A 104 12.39 6.91 -12.34
N SER A 105 12.22 6.56 -11.06
CA SER A 105 11.52 7.37 -10.06
C SER A 105 12.12 8.78 -9.87
N PRO A 106 11.31 9.84 -9.70
CA PRO A 106 11.79 11.21 -9.54
C PRO A 106 12.41 11.49 -8.16
N GLU A 107 12.28 10.55 -7.22
CA GLU A 107 13.03 10.59 -5.95
C GLU A 107 14.55 10.51 -6.21
N ARG A 108 14.95 9.90 -7.34
CA ARG A 108 16.35 9.84 -7.79
C ARG A 108 16.69 11.17 -8.43
N SER A 109 17.60 11.91 -7.81
CA SER A 109 18.04 13.21 -8.29
C SER A 109 18.47 13.19 -9.77
N LEU A 110 19.04 12.08 -10.22
CA LEU A 110 19.41 11.82 -11.61
C LEU A 110 18.25 11.99 -12.61
N PHE A 111 17.03 11.62 -12.23
CA PHE A 111 15.86 11.65 -13.12
C PHE A 111 14.99 12.89 -12.94
N ARG A 112 15.25 13.70 -11.91
CA ARG A 112 14.38 14.83 -11.56
C ARG A 112 14.28 15.88 -12.66
N ALA A 113 15.38 16.18 -13.34
CA ALA A 113 15.37 17.11 -14.46
C ALA A 113 14.47 16.62 -15.61
N ALA A 114 14.56 15.32 -15.94
CA ALA A 114 13.74 14.71 -16.99
C ALA A 114 12.25 14.64 -16.61
N TRP A 115 11.92 14.41 -15.33
CA TRP A 115 10.54 14.52 -14.85
C TRP A 115 10.00 15.94 -14.90
N ASN A 116 10.80 16.95 -14.54
CA ASN A 116 10.39 18.36 -14.60
C ASN A 116 10.08 18.84 -16.03
N SER A 117 10.74 18.26 -17.04
CA SER A 117 10.57 18.64 -18.44
C SER A 117 9.78 17.63 -19.27
N ASP A 118 9.21 16.60 -18.64
CA ASP A 118 8.56 15.46 -19.32
C ASP A 118 9.42 14.87 -20.46
N ASP A 119 10.72 14.71 -20.22
CA ASP A 119 11.68 14.30 -21.25
C ASP A 119 11.40 12.86 -21.76
N PRO A 120 10.99 12.70 -23.04
CA PRO A 120 10.71 11.38 -23.60
C PRO A 120 11.94 10.48 -23.67
N ALA A 121 13.16 11.02 -23.60
CA ALA A 121 14.37 10.21 -23.56
C ALA A 121 14.43 9.32 -22.30
N LEU A 122 13.84 9.75 -21.18
CA LEU A 122 13.77 8.92 -19.98
C LEU A 122 12.82 7.72 -20.17
N LEU A 123 11.69 7.93 -20.83
CA LEU A 123 10.77 6.84 -21.21
C LEU A 123 11.43 5.89 -22.21
N ALA A 124 12.18 6.39 -23.18
CA ALA A 124 12.93 5.56 -24.12
C ALA A 124 14.00 4.70 -23.40
N ARG A 125 14.67 5.26 -22.38
CA ARG A 125 15.60 4.49 -21.52
C ARG A 125 14.89 3.38 -20.75
N LEU A 126 13.72 3.67 -20.17
CA LEU A 126 12.91 2.65 -19.50
C LEU A 126 12.50 1.55 -20.48
N ASP A 127 12.00 1.92 -21.67
CA ASP A 127 11.61 0.96 -22.71
C ASP A 127 12.76 0.01 -23.08
N ALA A 128 13.97 0.55 -23.24
CA ALA A 128 15.18 -0.25 -23.51
C ALA A 128 15.53 -1.20 -22.36
N LEU A 129 15.40 -0.78 -21.10
CA LEU A 129 15.59 -1.66 -19.94
C LEU A 129 14.58 -2.81 -19.95
N LEU A 130 13.30 -2.52 -20.16
CA LEU A 130 12.23 -3.53 -20.17
C LEU A 130 12.39 -4.52 -21.33
N ALA A 131 12.82 -4.04 -22.50
CA ALA A 131 13.05 -4.88 -23.68
C ALA A 131 14.13 -5.96 -23.49
N THR A 132 15.02 -5.82 -22.48
CA THR A 132 15.99 -6.86 -22.14
C THR A 132 15.35 -8.15 -21.60
N GLY A 133 14.10 -8.07 -21.13
CA GLY A 133 13.40 -9.18 -20.46
C GLY A 133 13.95 -9.53 -19.07
N VAL A 134 14.98 -8.83 -18.58
CA VAL A 134 15.56 -9.04 -17.25
C VAL A 134 14.60 -8.56 -16.18
N TYR A 135 14.06 -7.34 -16.33
CA TYR A 135 13.14 -6.74 -15.36
C TYR A 135 11.74 -7.33 -15.48
N LYS A 136 11.14 -7.66 -14.33
CA LYS A 136 9.81 -8.30 -14.21
C LYS A 136 8.72 -7.35 -13.78
N GLY A 137 9.01 -6.05 -13.79
CA GLY A 137 8.10 -4.99 -13.41
C GLY A 137 8.77 -3.62 -13.51
N ILE A 138 7.97 -2.59 -13.29
CA ILE A 138 8.41 -1.21 -13.19
C ILE A 138 8.18 -0.75 -11.76
N GLY A 139 9.17 -0.14 -11.14
CA GLY A 139 9.01 0.48 -9.83
C GLY A 139 10.25 0.37 -8.94
N GLU A 140 10.18 0.90 -7.72
CA GLU A 140 9.11 1.81 -7.30
C GLU A 140 9.14 3.10 -8.13
N ILE A 141 7.95 3.63 -8.48
CA ILE A 141 7.77 4.98 -9.03
C ILE A 141 7.09 5.86 -7.97
N SER A 142 7.89 6.70 -7.31
CA SER A 142 7.45 7.56 -6.20
C SER A 142 7.07 8.94 -6.74
N ALA A 143 5.96 8.99 -7.50
CA ALA A 143 5.49 10.20 -8.15
C ALA A 143 5.00 11.26 -7.15
N VAL A 144 4.39 10.82 -6.05
CA VAL A 144 3.89 11.68 -4.97
C VAL A 144 4.34 11.08 -3.65
N HIS A 145 5.32 11.69 -2.99
CA HIS A 145 5.95 11.21 -1.75
C HIS A 145 6.31 12.40 -0.85
N PHE A 146 5.84 12.39 0.40
CA PHE A 146 6.15 13.44 1.39
C PHE A 146 7.65 13.54 1.69
N PRO A 147 8.20 14.73 2.01
CA PRO A 147 9.62 14.84 2.31
C PRO A 147 10.04 13.90 3.45
N SER A 148 11.24 13.32 3.35
CA SER A 148 11.77 12.43 4.38
C SER A 148 13.29 12.57 4.53
N PRO A 149 13.91 12.07 5.62
CA PRO A 149 15.35 12.19 5.80
C PRO A 149 16.15 11.56 4.66
N GLY A 150 16.77 12.44 3.86
CA GLY A 150 17.59 12.10 2.69
C GLY A 150 16.82 11.97 1.37
N LEU A 151 15.52 12.27 1.33
CA LEU A 151 14.70 12.30 0.11
C LEU A 151 13.84 13.56 0.10
N ASN A 152 14.01 14.38 -0.94
CA ASN A 152 13.16 15.55 -1.17
C ASN A 152 11.74 15.12 -1.52
N GLU A 153 10.78 16.00 -1.25
CA GLU A 153 9.39 15.81 -1.69
C GLU A 153 9.31 15.57 -3.20
N THR A 154 8.40 14.68 -3.60
CA THR A 154 7.93 14.55 -4.98
C THR A 154 6.42 14.82 -4.99
N ASP A 155 5.96 15.63 -5.94
CA ASP A 155 4.54 15.91 -6.15
C ASP A 155 4.28 16.13 -7.64
N TYR A 156 4.51 15.07 -8.42
CA TYR A 156 4.18 15.06 -9.84
C TYR A 156 2.76 14.55 -10.02
N ASP A 157 2.00 15.19 -10.91
CA ASP A 157 0.64 14.79 -11.23
C ASP A 157 0.62 13.33 -11.74
N PRO A 158 -0.11 12.40 -11.10
CA PRO A 158 -0.28 11.04 -11.61
C PRO A 158 -0.88 10.98 -13.02
N LEU A 159 -1.56 12.04 -13.48
CA LEU A 159 -2.10 12.17 -14.83
C LEU A 159 -1.12 12.80 -15.83
N GLY A 160 0.08 13.18 -15.39
CA GLY A 160 1.12 13.80 -16.22
C GLY A 160 1.72 12.86 -17.28
N PRO A 161 2.45 13.41 -18.27
CA PRO A 161 3.01 12.65 -19.39
C PRO A 161 3.93 11.52 -18.95
N MET A 162 4.81 11.75 -17.97
CA MET A 162 5.73 10.72 -17.49
C MET A 162 5.00 9.49 -16.93
N MET A 163 3.98 9.69 -16.09
CA MET A 163 3.19 8.58 -15.53
C MET A 163 2.40 7.84 -16.62
N ARG A 164 1.75 8.56 -17.53
CA ARG A 164 1.04 7.94 -18.67
C ARG A 164 2.00 7.13 -19.53
N GLY A 165 3.17 7.66 -19.84
CA GLY A 165 4.22 6.97 -20.60
C GLY A 165 4.71 5.71 -19.90
N ILE A 166 4.92 5.75 -18.58
CA ILE A 166 5.27 4.56 -17.79
C ILE A 166 4.19 3.49 -17.91
N LEU A 167 2.91 3.85 -17.76
CA LEU A 167 1.78 2.92 -17.86
C LEU A 167 1.59 2.38 -19.30
N GLU A 168 1.89 3.18 -20.32
CA GLU A 168 1.93 2.72 -21.72
C GLU A 168 3.04 1.69 -21.96
N LEU A 169 4.22 1.91 -21.40
CA LEU A 169 5.32 0.94 -21.46
C LEU A 169 4.98 -0.34 -20.68
N ALA A 170 4.37 -0.21 -19.51
CA ALA A 170 3.87 -1.36 -18.75
C ALA A 170 2.87 -2.18 -19.56
N ARG A 171 1.93 -1.52 -20.26
CA ARG A 171 0.99 -2.17 -21.18
C ARG A 171 1.70 -2.86 -22.36
N LYS A 172 2.68 -2.18 -22.97
CA LYS A 172 3.48 -2.72 -24.10
C LYS A 172 4.21 -4.00 -23.70
N HIS A 173 4.87 -3.99 -22.55
CA HIS A 173 5.69 -5.10 -22.04
C HIS A 173 4.90 -6.12 -21.23
N ARG A 174 3.63 -5.85 -20.92
CA ARG A 174 2.75 -6.67 -20.06
C ARG A 174 3.35 -6.90 -18.67
N LEU A 175 3.86 -5.83 -18.07
CA LEU A 175 4.52 -5.86 -16.77
C LEU A 175 3.72 -5.05 -15.75
N PRO A 176 3.73 -5.43 -14.45
CA PRO A 176 3.10 -4.63 -13.41
C PRO A 176 3.91 -3.36 -13.11
N VAL A 177 3.24 -2.34 -12.58
CA VAL A 177 3.87 -1.10 -12.10
C VAL A 177 3.63 -0.93 -10.61
N LEU A 178 4.69 -0.83 -9.82
CA LEU A 178 4.63 -0.47 -8.41
C LEU A 178 4.81 1.04 -8.25
N VAL A 179 3.81 1.70 -7.68
CA VAL A 179 3.75 3.15 -7.50
C VAL A 179 3.63 3.53 -6.03
N HIS A 180 4.37 4.56 -5.64
CA HIS A 180 4.11 5.33 -4.42
C HIS A 180 3.41 6.62 -4.81
N ILE A 181 2.14 6.71 -4.43
CA ILE A 181 1.32 7.90 -4.53
C ILE A 181 0.64 8.12 -3.19
N GLU A 182 0.96 9.23 -2.53
CA GLU A 182 0.32 9.62 -1.28
C GLU A 182 -1.18 9.83 -1.44
N THR A 183 -1.91 9.66 -0.33
CA THR A 183 -3.38 9.78 -0.26
C THR A 183 -3.94 11.15 -0.67
N THR A 184 -3.08 12.17 -0.82
CA THR A 184 -3.42 13.50 -1.31
C THR A 184 -3.78 13.54 -2.81
N ARG A 185 -3.43 12.49 -3.58
CA ARG A 185 -3.62 12.43 -5.05
C ARG A 185 -4.49 11.25 -5.51
N MET A 186 -5.43 10.82 -4.66
CA MET A 186 -6.27 9.64 -4.93
C MET A 186 -7.25 9.82 -6.07
N ARG A 187 -7.69 11.06 -6.35
CA ARG A 187 -8.52 11.34 -7.51
C ARG A 187 -7.75 11.06 -8.80
N GLU A 188 -6.52 11.57 -8.88
CA GLU A 188 -5.65 11.43 -10.04
C GLU A 188 -5.23 9.97 -10.23
N LEU A 189 -4.88 9.27 -9.15
CA LEU A 189 -4.63 7.82 -9.20
C LEU A 189 -5.86 7.05 -9.69
N SER A 190 -7.06 7.38 -9.19
CA SER A 190 -8.31 6.74 -9.63
C SER A 190 -8.56 6.92 -11.13
N VAL A 191 -8.37 8.14 -11.65
CA VAL A 191 -8.50 8.44 -13.08
C VAL A 191 -7.42 7.73 -13.91
N LEU A 192 -6.19 7.64 -13.41
CA LEU A 192 -5.10 6.91 -14.07
C LEU A 192 -5.43 5.41 -14.19
N LEU A 193 -5.92 4.80 -13.11
CA LEU A 193 -6.31 3.38 -13.10
C LEU A 193 -7.46 3.10 -14.08
N ASP A 194 -8.46 3.98 -14.13
CA ASP A 194 -9.58 3.89 -15.07
C ASP A 194 -9.14 4.03 -16.53
N ALA A 195 -8.08 4.82 -16.79
CA ALA A 195 -7.51 4.98 -18.13
C ALA A 195 -6.65 3.78 -18.59
N PHE A 196 -6.14 2.97 -17.65
CA PHE A 196 -5.29 1.81 -17.92
C PHE A 196 -5.83 0.51 -17.29
N PRO A 197 -7.08 0.09 -17.60
CA PRO A 197 -7.73 -1.04 -16.92
C PRO A 197 -7.03 -2.39 -17.18
N ASN A 198 -6.20 -2.47 -18.21
CA ASN A 198 -5.45 -3.68 -18.59
C ASN A 198 -4.02 -3.71 -18.04
N VAL A 199 -3.60 -2.69 -17.29
CA VAL A 199 -2.27 -2.64 -16.65
C VAL A 199 -2.44 -2.93 -15.17
N GLN A 200 -1.71 -3.92 -14.67
CA GLN A 200 -1.69 -4.22 -13.24
C GLN A 200 -0.86 -3.16 -12.51
N VAL A 201 -1.49 -2.45 -11.57
CA VAL A 201 -0.84 -1.44 -10.74
C VAL A 201 -0.79 -1.94 -9.30
N ILE A 202 0.39 -1.88 -8.71
CA ILE A 202 0.65 -2.18 -7.31
C ILE A 202 0.78 -0.84 -6.59
N TRP A 203 -0.13 -0.52 -5.69
CA TRP A 203 -0.05 0.69 -4.87
C TRP A 203 0.69 0.40 -3.57
N ALA A 204 1.80 1.08 -3.36
CA ALA A 204 2.69 0.89 -2.23
C ALA A 204 2.12 1.39 -0.91
N HIS A 205 2.71 0.89 0.18
CA HIS A 205 2.63 1.47 1.51
C HIS A 205 1.23 1.49 2.16
N GLY A 206 0.56 0.34 2.09
CA GLY A 206 -0.73 0.13 2.74
C GLY A 206 -0.72 0.11 4.27
N GLY A 207 0.45 0.28 4.89
CA GLY A 207 0.60 0.34 6.34
C GLY A 207 0.02 1.58 7.01
N TYR A 208 -0.25 2.67 6.26
CA TYR A 208 -0.60 3.97 6.87
C TYR A 208 -1.71 4.76 6.15
N THR A 209 -2.59 4.07 5.41
CA THR A 209 -3.72 4.70 4.69
C THR A 209 -5.03 4.54 5.46
N PRO A 210 -5.99 5.47 5.37
CA PRO A 210 -7.33 5.26 5.92
C PRO A 210 -8.05 4.04 5.30
N LEU A 211 -8.62 3.16 6.14
CA LEU A 211 -9.31 1.94 5.70
C LEU A 211 -10.38 2.18 4.64
N PHE A 212 -11.22 3.21 4.82
CA PHE A 212 -12.32 3.51 3.89
C PHE A 212 -11.81 3.88 2.49
N LEU A 213 -10.65 4.53 2.42
CA LEU A 213 -10.04 4.95 1.17
C LEU A 213 -9.46 3.74 0.43
N ALA A 214 -8.70 2.89 1.14
CA ALA A 214 -8.19 1.65 0.57
C ALA A 214 -9.33 0.75 0.04
N ARG A 215 -10.40 0.57 0.83
CA ARG A 215 -11.60 -0.17 0.40
C ARG A 215 -12.19 0.41 -0.89
N ARG A 216 -12.42 1.72 -0.94
CA ARG A 216 -13.00 2.40 -2.10
C ARG A 216 -12.16 2.22 -3.36
N MET A 217 -10.83 2.37 -3.25
CA MET A 217 -9.92 2.21 -4.38
C MET A 217 -9.93 0.76 -4.90
N LEU A 218 -9.85 -0.23 -4.00
CA LEU A 218 -9.87 -1.65 -4.37
C LEU A 218 -11.22 -2.08 -4.97
N GLU A 219 -12.34 -1.54 -4.50
CA GLU A 219 -13.67 -1.82 -5.06
C GLU A 219 -13.86 -1.25 -6.45
N ARG A 220 -13.34 -0.04 -6.71
CA ARG A 220 -13.52 0.65 -7.99
C ARG A 220 -12.60 0.13 -9.09
N HIS A 221 -11.37 -0.26 -8.77
CA HIS A 221 -10.33 -0.50 -9.77
C HIS A 221 -9.86 -1.96 -9.74
N PRO A 222 -10.37 -2.86 -10.60
CA PRO A 222 -10.00 -4.28 -10.60
C PRO A 222 -8.52 -4.56 -10.87
N ASN A 223 -7.83 -3.64 -11.54
CA ASN A 223 -6.41 -3.73 -11.88
C ASN A 223 -5.46 -3.24 -10.78
N LEU A 224 -6.00 -2.81 -9.64
CA LEU A 224 -5.21 -2.35 -8.50
C LEU A 224 -4.89 -3.52 -7.54
N THR A 225 -3.65 -3.70 -7.17
CA THR A 225 -3.23 -4.54 -6.03
C THR A 225 -2.66 -3.64 -4.96
N TYR A 226 -2.97 -3.91 -3.70
CA TYR A 226 -2.49 -3.09 -2.59
C TYR A 226 -1.36 -3.79 -1.83
N GLU A 227 -0.23 -3.11 -1.72
CA GLU A 227 1.01 -3.63 -1.12
C GLU A 227 1.13 -3.10 0.32
N LEU A 228 1.25 -4.00 1.29
CA LEU A 228 1.00 -3.68 2.71
C LEU A 228 2.22 -3.20 3.50
N SER A 229 3.35 -2.83 2.88
CA SER A 229 4.57 -2.32 3.54
C SER A 229 4.35 -1.01 4.32
N ALA A 230 5.44 -0.47 4.90
CA ALA A 230 5.43 0.72 5.76
C ALA A 230 4.50 0.61 6.98
N ARG A 231 4.31 -0.61 7.50
CA ARG A 231 3.41 -0.96 8.62
C ARG A 231 4.12 -1.24 9.94
N THR A 232 5.38 -0.85 10.10
CA THR A 232 6.22 -1.31 11.23
C THR A 232 6.10 -0.42 12.47
N TRP A 233 5.60 0.81 12.31
CA TRP A 233 5.50 1.75 13.42
C TRP A 233 4.10 1.71 14.06
N PRO A 234 4.02 1.64 15.41
CA PRO A 234 2.75 1.74 16.13
C PRO A 234 2.02 3.05 15.85
N ILE A 235 2.78 4.13 15.61
CA ILE A 235 2.29 5.42 15.15
C ILE A 235 3.12 5.77 13.92
N HIS A 236 2.50 5.78 12.75
CA HIS A 236 3.24 6.07 11.52
C HIS A 236 3.57 7.58 11.46
N PRO A 237 4.84 7.98 11.24
CA PRO A 237 5.24 9.39 11.32
C PRO A 237 4.56 10.29 10.28
N ARG A 238 4.11 9.72 9.16
CA ARG A 238 3.42 10.45 8.08
C ARG A 238 1.89 10.46 8.22
N ALA A 239 1.34 9.57 9.04
CA ALA A 239 -0.11 9.38 9.18
C ALA A 239 -0.41 8.71 10.53
N PRO A 240 -0.23 9.45 11.64
CA PRO A 240 -0.31 8.88 12.99
C PRO A 240 -1.68 8.26 13.30
N ASP A 241 -2.74 8.75 12.64
CA ASP A 241 -4.12 8.32 12.86
C ASP A 241 -4.55 7.11 12.01
N TYR A 242 -3.73 6.66 11.05
CA TYR A 242 -4.14 5.72 10.00
C TYR A 242 -3.27 4.48 9.89
N THR A 243 -2.52 4.14 10.93
CA THR A 243 -1.78 2.89 10.95
C THR A 243 -2.70 1.66 10.87
N ILE A 244 -2.29 0.65 10.11
CA ILE A 244 -2.96 -0.64 10.03
C ILE A 244 -2.87 -1.43 11.35
N LEU A 245 -1.96 -1.04 12.25
CA LEU A 245 -1.74 -1.67 13.55
C LEU A 245 -2.36 -0.87 14.69
N ARG A 246 -2.99 -1.54 15.67
CA ARG A 246 -3.61 -0.85 16.83
C ARG A 246 -2.70 -0.66 18.03
N ASP A 247 -1.66 -1.47 18.14
CA ASP A 247 -0.73 -1.51 19.28
C ASP A 247 0.71 -1.83 18.82
N GLY A 248 1.00 -1.50 17.56
CA GLY A 248 2.29 -1.80 16.94
C GLY A 248 2.51 -3.26 16.55
N LYS A 249 1.55 -4.17 16.83
CA LYS A 249 1.67 -5.59 16.45
C LYS A 249 0.39 -6.19 15.86
N ARG A 250 -0.76 -5.95 16.49
CA ARG A 250 -2.04 -6.51 16.06
C ARG A 250 -2.66 -5.64 14.98
N VAL A 251 -3.13 -6.29 13.91
CA VAL A 251 -3.87 -5.62 12.85
C VAL A 251 -5.28 -5.30 13.34
N TRP A 252 -5.82 -4.15 12.96
CA TRP A 252 -7.22 -3.82 13.26
C TRP A 252 -8.17 -4.87 12.67
N PRO A 253 -9.21 -5.33 13.41
CA PRO A 253 -10.16 -6.33 12.92
C PRO A 253 -10.82 -5.97 11.59
N GLU A 254 -11.09 -4.69 11.36
CA GLU A 254 -11.73 -4.17 10.15
C GLU A 254 -10.80 -4.24 8.92
N TRP A 255 -9.48 -4.13 9.15
CA TRP A 255 -8.47 -4.37 8.13
C TRP A 255 -8.35 -5.85 7.79
N LEU A 256 -8.31 -6.73 8.80
CA LEU A 256 -8.34 -8.18 8.58
C LEU A 256 -9.59 -8.58 7.80
N ALA A 257 -10.76 -8.07 8.17
CA ALA A 257 -12.02 -8.34 7.47
C ALA A 257 -11.99 -7.89 6.00
N LEU A 258 -11.35 -6.75 5.68
CA LEU A 258 -11.19 -6.31 4.30
C LEU A 258 -10.26 -7.24 3.50
N ILE A 259 -9.14 -7.65 4.09
CA ILE A 259 -8.17 -8.56 3.45
C ILE A 259 -8.83 -9.93 3.19
N GLU A 260 -9.55 -10.47 4.17
CA GLU A 260 -10.30 -11.73 4.03
C GLU A 260 -11.42 -11.64 2.97
N ALA A 261 -12.07 -10.49 2.85
CA ALA A 261 -13.14 -10.28 1.86
C ALA A 261 -12.62 -10.08 0.43
N LYS A 262 -11.36 -9.69 0.26
CA LYS A 262 -10.72 -9.41 -1.04
C LYS A 262 -9.30 -10.00 -1.10
N PRO A 263 -9.14 -11.31 -0.87
CA PRO A 263 -7.84 -11.93 -0.61
C PRO A 263 -6.92 -11.95 -1.84
N ASP A 264 -7.45 -11.67 -3.02
CA ASP A 264 -6.77 -11.57 -4.31
C ASP A 264 -6.19 -10.16 -4.58
N ARG A 265 -6.48 -9.18 -3.71
CA ARG A 265 -6.18 -7.76 -3.92
C ARG A 265 -5.05 -7.21 -3.06
N PHE A 266 -4.39 -8.06 -2.28
CA PHE A 266 -3.33 -7.67 -1.35
C PHE A 266 -2.05 -8.49 -1.58
N ILE A 267 -0.91 -7.84 -1.43
CA ILE A 267 0.41 -8.46 -1.31
C ILE A 267 1.14 -7.84 -0.11
N VAL A 268 2.22 -8.48 0.34
CA VAL A 268 2.98 -8.04 1.50
C VAL A 268 4.44 -7.74 1.13
N GLY A 269 4.96 -6.64 1.65
CA GLY A 269 6.37 -6.28 1.52
C GLY A 269 6.91 -5.69 2.82
N THR A 270 8.22 -5.47 2.87
CA THR A 270 8.90 -4.89 4.03
C THR A 270 9.14 -3.40 3.89
N ASP A 271 9.24 -2.89 2.65
CA ASP A 271 9.87 -1.59 2.37
C ASP A 271 11.31 -1.55 2.93
N ALA A 272 12.06 -2.62 2.65
CA ALA A 272 13.42 -2.75 3.13
C ALA A 272 14.33 -1.68 2.52
N SER A 273 15.12 -1.03 3.37
CA SER A 273 15.99 0.09 2.97
C SER A 273 17.45 -0.11 3.39
N HIS A 274 17.71 -1.18 4.14
CA HIS A 274 19.00 -1.54 4.73
C HIS A 274 19.67 -0.41 5.52
N ARG A 275 18.89 0.32 6.33
CA ARG A 275 19.45 1.40 7.18
C ARG A 275 20.13 0.83 8.43
N SER A 276 19.55 -0.19 9.04
CA SER A 276 20.17 -0.93 10.14
C SER A 276 19.55 -2.32 10.30
N PRO A 277 20.32 -3.35 10.73
CA PRO A 277 19.79 -4.69 10.93
C PRO A 277 18.58 -4.76 11.85
N ALA A 278 18.58 -3.98 12.94
CA ALA A 278 17.45 -3.94 13.89
C ALA A 278 16.18 -3.35 13.26
N SER A 279 16.31 -2.27 12.48
CA SER A 279 15.19 -1.65 11.77
C SER A 279 14.58 -2.60 10.75
N GLU A 280 15.43 -3.29 9.97
CA GLU A 280 14.94 -4.22 8.96
C GLU A 280 14.33 -5.48 9.60
N ALA A 281 14.91 -6.03 10.67
CA ALA A 281 14.32 -7.14 11.42
C ALA A 281 12.89 -6.83 11.91
N MET A 282 12.64 -5.62 12.44
CA MET A 282 11.28 -5.21 12.83
C MET A 282 10.28 -5.23 11.66
N LYS A 283 10.71 -4.86 10.45
CA LYS A 283 9.84 -4.88 9.26
C LYS A 283 9.46 -6.30 8.87
N PHE A 284 10.43 -7.22 8.87
CA PHE A 284 10.19 -8.65 8.62
C PHE A 284 9.31 -9.28 9.70
N GLU A 285 9.53 -8.98 10.98
CA GLU A 285 8.63 -9.41 12.06
C GLU A 285 7.20 -8.90 11.86
N SER A 286 7.05 -7.65 11.39
CA SER A 286 5.73 -7.10 11.05
C SER A 286 5.04 -7.81 9.88
N VAL A 287 5.80 -8.37 8.91
CA VAL A 287 5.25 -9.31 7.90
C VAL A 287 4.67 -10.54 8.59
N GLN A 288 5.49 -11.23 9.38
CA GLN A 288 5.09 -12.49 10.03
C GLN A 288 3.88 -12.29 10.96
N ASN A 289 3.86 -11.19 11.71
CA ASN A 289 2.74 -10.84 12.58
C ASN A 289 1.43 -10.65 11.79
N LEU A 290 1.47 -9.95 10.65
CA LEU A 290 0.29 -9.77 9.79
C LEU A 290 -0.17 -11.11 9.23
N LEU A 291 0.73 -11.90 8.64
CA LEU A 291 0.37 -13.16 7.99
C LEU A 291 -0.23 -14.17 8.97
N ARG A 292 0.28 -14.26 10.20
CA ARG A 292 -0.24 -15.16 11.26
C ARG A 292 -1.67 -14.84 11.68
N GLN A 293 -2.16 -13.63 11.45
CA GLN A 293 -3.52 -13.20 11.80
C GLN A 293 -4.55 -13.47 10.69
N LEU A 294 -4.11 -13.88 9.50
CA LEU A 294 -4.98 -14.25 8.37
C LEU A 294 -5.35 -15.74 8.41
N SER A 295 -6.52 -16.07 7.88
CA SER A 295 -6.93 -17.44 7.60
C SER A 295 -5.93 -18.11 6.64
N PRO A 296 -5.70 -19.44 6.71
CA PRO A 296 -4.76 -20.12 5.81
C PRO A 296 -4.94 -19.82 4.31
N PRO A 297 -6.16 -19.87 3.71
CA PRO A 297 -6.31 -19.59 2.28
C PRO A 297 -6.01 -18.14 1.91
N THR A 298 -6.37 -17.17 2.77
CA THR A 298 -6.05 -15.75 2.53
C THR A 298 -4.56 -15.50 2.72
N ARG A 299 -3.96 -16.09 3.75
CA ARG A 299 -2.53 -16.02 4.03
C ARG A 299 -1.71 -16.48 2.83
N ASP A 300 -2.03 -17.62 2.23
CA ASP A 300 -1.26 -18.15 1.08
C ASP A 300 -1.32 -17.23 -0.15
N ARG A 301 -2.50 -16.62 -0.39
CA ARG A 301 -2.68 -15.65 -1.48
C ARG A 301 -1.89 -14.37 -1.24
N VAL A 302 -2.00 -13.79 -0.05
CA VAL A 302 -1.32 -12.53 0.32
C VAL A 302 0.20 -12.71 0.42
N ALA A 303 0.64 -13.84 0.98
CA ALA A 303 2.06 -14.13 1.18
C ALA A 303 2.79 -14.39 -0.14
N GLN A 304 2.17 -15.09 -1.10
CA GLN A 304 2.86 -15.53 -2.32
C GLN A 304 1.97 -15.48 -3.57
N GLY A 305 0.78 -16.09 -3.53
CA GLY A 305 0.00 -16.39 -4.73
C GLY A 305 -0.35 -15.18 -5.59
N ASN A 306 -0.68 -14.05 -4.98
CA ASN A 306 -1.04 -12.82 -5.70
C ASN A 306 0.17 -12.22 -6.43
N LEU A 307 1.31 -12.10 -5.77
CA LEU A 307 2.50 -11.54 -6.42
C LEU A 307 3.01 -12.46 -7.53
N THR A 308 3.03 -13.77 -7.32
CA THR A 308 3.36 -14.76 -8.36
C THR A 308 2.52 -14.55 -9.62
N ARG A 309 1.20 -14.39 -9.47
CA ARG A 309 0.29 -14.11 -10.59
C ARG A 309 0.60 -12.78 -11.30
N LEU A 310 1.11 -11.77 -10.60
CA LEU A 310 1.42 -10.47 -11.21
C LEU A 310 2.72 -10.48 -12.04
N ILE A 311 3.71 -11.27 -11.65
CA ILE A 311 5.06 -11.23 -12.24
C ILE A 311 5.38 -12.40 -13.17
N GLU A 312 4.63 -13.50 -13.06
CA GLU A 312 4.83 -14.67 -13.91
C GLU A 312 3.89 -14.63 -15.11
N PRO A 313 4.35 -15.06 -16.30
CA PRO A 313 3.51 -15.14 -17.48
C PRO A 313 2.25 -15.96 -17.19
N GLN A 314 1.08 -15.39 -17.43
CA GLN A 314 -0.17 -16.14 -17.44
C GLN A 314 -0.10 -17.13 -18.61
N ARG A 315 -0.13 -18.43 -18.30
CA ARG A 315 -0.14 -19.52 -19.30
C ARG A 315 -1.47 -19.58 -20.03
#